data_AF-A0A966BTN8-F1
#
_entry.id   AF-A0A966BTN8-F1
#
_cell.length_a   1.000
_cell.length_b   1.000
_cell.length_c   1.000
_cell.angle_alpha   90.00
_cell.angle_beta   90.00
_cell.angle_gamma   90.00
#
_symmetry.space_group_name_H-M   'P 1'
#
loop_
_entity.id
_entity.type
_entity.pdbx_description
1 polymer ?
#
loop_
_entity_poly.entity_id
_entity_poly.type
_entity_poly.pdbx_seq_one_letter_code
_entity_poly.pdbx_strand_id
1 'polypeptide(L)' 'LDRLQIRYPNLLADEQSEAIQAAFGNPGRMLPYSVLVDTQGIIRWHHLGELNGDLIDVALAHAGVEK' A
#
# COMPACT_ATOMS: atom_id res chain seq x y z
N LEU A 1 0.11 19.38 0.81
CA LEU A 1 1.08 18.25 0.82
C LEU A 1 2.40 18.66 1.46
N ASP A 2 2.89 19.87 1.21
CA ASP A 2 4.19 20.38 1.68
C ASP A 2 4.41 20.26 3.20
N ARG A 3 3.35 20.41 4.01
CA ARG A 3 3.41 20.22 5.48
C ARG A 3 3.73 18.79 5.91
N LEU A 4 3.36 17.79 5.11
CA LEU A 4 3.58 16.37 5.40
C LEU A 4 4.95 15.87 4.92
N GLN A 5 5.72 16.69 4.21
CA GLN A 5 7.04 16.35 3.67
C GLN A 5 7.07 15.03 2.88
N ILE A 6 5.96 14.69 2.23
CA ILE A 6 5.83 13.47 1.41
C ILE A 6 6.76 13.59 0.19
N ARG A 7 7.68 12.64 0.03
CA ARG A 7 8.68 12.63 -1.05
C ARG A 7 8.41 11.61 -2.15
N TYR A 8 7.34 10.83 -2.02
CA TYR A 8 6.92 9.84 -3.00
C TYR A 8 5.77 10.36 -3.86
N PRO A 9 5.57 9.81 -5.08
CA PRO A 9 4.45 10.19 -5.94
C PRO A 9 3.10 10.00 -5.24
N ASN A 10 2.20 10.98 -5.40
CA ASN A 10 0.82 10.87 -4.93
C ASN A 10 -0.11 10.86 -6.13
N LEU A 11 -0.94 9.82 -6.23
CA LEU A 11 -1.97 9.70 -7.23
C LEU A 11 -3.32 9.97 -6.58
N LEU A 12 -4.12 10.86 -7.18
CA LEU A 12 -5.46 11.17 -6.70
C LEU A 12 -6.45 10.35 -7.52
N ALA A 13 -7.14 9.42 -6.84
CA ALA A 13 -8.26 8.72 -7.42
C ALA A 13 -9.55 9.51 -7.14
N ASP A 14 -10.16 10.04 -8.19
CA ASP A 14 -11.49 10.66 -8.12
C ASP A 14 -12.56 9.55 -8.26
N GLU A 15 -13.32 9.52 -9.35
CA GLU A 15 -14.39 8.55 -9.61
C GLU A 15 -13.93 7.07 -9.60
N GLN A 16 -12.64 6.81 -9.80
CA GLN A 16 -12.06 5.46 -9.88
C GLN A 16 -11.63 4.88 -8.52
N SER A 17 -11.77 5.64 -7.42
CA SER A 17 -11.27 5.24 -6.10
C SER A 17 -11.78 3.87 -5.66
N GLU A 18 -13.05 3.57 -5.88
CA GLU A 18 -13.64 2.28 -5.50
C GLU A 18 -13.06 1.11 -6.31
N ALA A 19 -12.98 1.26 -7.63
CA ALA A 19 -12.42 0.24 -8.51
C ALA A 19 -10.95 -0.03 -8.19
N ILE A 20 -10.16 1.01 -7.93
CA ILE A 20 -8.75 0.91 -7.54
C ILE A 20 -8.63 0.15 -6.21
N GLN A 21 -9.40 0.54 -5.19
CA GLN A 21 -9.32 -0.13 -3.89
C GLN A 21 -9.71 -1.62 -3.98
N ALA A 22 -10.76 -1.96 -4.73
CA ALA A 22 -11.14 -3.35 -4.96
C ALA A 22 -10.06 -4.14 -5.70
N ALA A 23 -9.42 -3.56 -6.73
CA ALA A 23 -8.35 -4.20 -7.49
C ALA A 23 -7.11 -4.52 -6.63
N PHE A 24 -6.85 -3.73 -5.59
CA PHE A 24 -5.80 -3.97 -4.61
C PHE A 24 -6.24 -4.79 -3.39
N GLY A 25 -7.43 -5.41 -3.41
CA GLY A 25 -7.89 -6.30 -2.34
C GLY A 25 -8.58 -5.61 -1.16
N ASN A 26 -9.03 -4.36 -1.33
CA ASN A 26 -9.76 -3.57 -0.31
C ASN A 26 -11.18 -3.18 -0.76
N PRO A 27 -12.08 -4.13 -1.05
CA PRO A 27 -13.45 -3.81 -1.47
C PRO A 27 -14.27 -3.09 -0.38
N GLY A 28 -13.89 -3.26 0.90
CA GLY A 28 -14.51 -2.56 2.02
C GLY A 28 -14.11 -1.08 2.14
N ARG A 29 -13.18 -0.60 1.31
CA ARG A 29 -12.63 0.76 1.33
C ARG A 29 -12.14 1.19 2.71
N MET A 30 -11.58 0.23 3.46
CA MET A 30 -11.10 0.49 4.80
C MET A 30 -9.78 1.25 4.73
N LEU A 31 -9.61 2.27 5.56
CA LEU A 31 -8.42 3.12 5.55
C LEU A 31 -7.85 3.26 6.97
N PRO A 32 -6.51 3.44 7.10
CA PRO A 32 -5.51 3.32 6.04
C PRO A 32 -5.29 1.88 5.60
N TYR A 33 -4.92 1.68 4.33
CA TYR A 33 -4.67 0.36 3.75
C TYR A 33 -3.39 0.41 2.92
N SER A 34 -2.53 -0.57 3.11
CA SER A 34 -1.23 -0.67 2.45
C SER A 34 -1.08 -2.04 1.79
N VAL A 35 -0.44 -2.07 0.63
CA VAL A 35 -0.12 -3.30 -0.10
C VAL A 35 1.33 -3.29 -0.55
N LEU A 36 1.96 -4.47 -0.55
CA LEU A 36 3.24 -4.70 -1.19
C LEU A 36 3.01 -5.52 -2.46
N VAL A 37 3.44 -4.96 -3.59
CA VAL A 37 3.28 -5.55 -4.91
C VAL A 37 4.66 -5.81 -5.49
N ASP A 38 4.87 -7.00 -6.06
CA ASP A 38 6.14 -7.34 -6.71
C ASP A 38 6.22 -6.83 -8.16
N THR A 39 7.36 -7.11 -8.81
CA THR A 39 7.61 -6.70 -10.21
C THR A 39 6.72 -7.39 -11.23
N GLN A 40 6.02 -8.46 -10.87
CA GLN A 40 5.05 -9.16 -11.71
C GLN A 40 3.62 -8.63 -11.49
N GLY A 41 3.43 -7.64 -10.62
CA GLY A 41 2.11 -7.10 -10.28
C GLY A 41 1.35 -7.96 -9.26
N ILE A 42 2.01 -8.90 -8.58
CA ILE A 42 1.37 -9.78 -7.61
C ILE A 42 1.42 -9.13 -6.22
N ILE A 43 0.28 -9.07 -5.55
CA ILE A 43 0.17 -8.65 -4.15
C ILE A 43 0.81 -9.73 -3.28
N ARG A 44 1.93 -9.41 -2.64
CA ARG A 44 2.66 -10.31 -1.75
C ARG A 44 2.27 -10.12 -0.29
N TRP A 45 1.74 -8.95 0.06
CA TRP A 45 1.32 -8.63 1.42
C TRP A 45 0.33 -7.47 1.41
N HIS A 46 -0.57 -7.45 2.40
CA HIS A 46 -1.46 -6.32 2.65
C HIS A 46 -1.60 -6.05 4.16
N HIS A 47 -1.97 -4.83 4.51
CA HIS A 47 -2.21 -4.42 5.88
C HIS A 47 -3.31 -3.39 5.99
N LEU A 48 -4.16 -3.58 7.00
CA LEU A 48 -5.20 -2.66 7.39
C LEU A 48 -4.80 -1.96 8.69
N GLY A 49 -4.77 -0.63 8.65
CA GLY A 49 -4.37 0.20 9.77
C GLY A 49 -3.09 0.98 9.50
N GLU A 50 -2.59 1.63 10.55
CA GLU A 50 -1.38 2.45 10.47
C GLU A 50 -0.17 1.61 10.08
N LEU A 51 0.64 2.14 9.16
CA LEU A 51 1.89 1.52 8.70
C LEU A 51 3.07 2.25 9.36
N ASN A 52 4.03 1.49 9.87
CA ASN A 52 5.27 1.99 10.46
C ASN A 52 6.48 1.21 9.91
N GLY A 53 7.70 1.61 10.32
CA GLY A 53 8.95 1.00 9.85
C GLY A 53 9.05 -0.51 10.12
N ASP A 54 8.65 -0.95 11.31
CA ASP A 54 8.71 -2.37 11.69
C ASP A 54 7.80 -3.23 10.81
N LEU A 55 6.60 -2.73 10.49
CA LEU A 55 5.67 -3.41 9.59
C LEU A 55 6.16 -3.46 8.14
N ILE A 56 6.88 -2.43 7.69
CA ILE A 56 7.52 -2.44 6.37
C ILE A 56 8.58 -3.55 6.32
N ASP A 57 9.40 -3.66 7.35
CA ASP A 57 10.44 -4.69 7.42
C ASP A 57 9.84 -6.11 7.39
N VAL A 58 8.74 -6.32 8.12
CA VAL A 58 7.97 -7.57 8.07
C VAL A 58 7.43 -7.85 6.67
N ALA A 59 6.86 -6.84 6.00
CA ALA A 59 6.32 -7.00 4.65
C ALA A 59 7.41 -7.37 3.64
N LEU A 60 8.58 -6.72 3.71
CA LEU A 60 9.72 -6.99 2.83
C LEU A 60 10.31 -8.38 3.06
N ALA A 61 10.48 -8.78 4.32
CA ALA A 61 10.93 -10.13 4.67
C ALA A 61 9.95 -11.21 4.18
N HIS A 62 8.63 -10.98 4.32
CA HIS A 62 7.61 -11.88 3.79
C HIS A 62 7.68 -12.03 2.27
N ALA A 63 8.02 -10.95 1.56
CA ALA A 63 8.22 -10.95 0.11
C ALA A 63 9.58 -11.49 -0.34
N GLY A 64 10.43 -11.95 0.58
CA GLY A 64 11.77 -12.48 0.26
C GLY A 64 12.76 -11.40 -0.19
N VAL A 65 12.53 -10.14 0.18
CA VAL A 65 13.46 -9.04 -0.08
C VAL A 65 14.41 -8.92 1.11
N GLU A 66 15.68 -9.27 0.91
CA GLU A 66 16.75 -9.02 1.88
C GLU A 66 17.24 -7.56 1.76
N LYS A 67 17.58 -6.95 2.90
CA LYS A 67 18.07 -5.56 2.97
C LYS A 67 19.54 -5.44 2.55
#